data_AF-A0A830BFF1-F1
#
_entry.id   AF-A0A830BFF1-F1
#
_cell.length_a   1.000
_cell.length_b   1.000
_cell.length_c   1.000
_cell.angle_alpha   90.00
_cell.angle_beta   90.00
_cell.angle_gamma   90.00
#
_symmetry.space_group_name_H-M   'P 1'
#
loop_
_entity.id
_entity.type
_entity.pdbx_description
1 polymer ?
#
loop_
_entity_poly.entity_id
_entity_poly.type
_entity_poly.pdbx_seq_one_letter_code
_entity_poly.pdbx_strand_id
1 'polypeptide(L)'
;HELLSAALSPYHRRTHFQENLFFDGPNAELVSNLATLRLRFYDLDSRCVLSLRSKPRIKNTNKNKDKSTLITNQYSYSYITRIRMLND
;
A
#
# COMPACT_ATOMS: atom_id res chain seq x y z
N HIS A 1 -18.09 6.96 9.34
CA HIS A 1 -17.70 6.64 7.96
C HIS A 1 -18.68 7.27 6.97
N GLU A 2 -19.98 7.04 7.13
CA GLU A 2 -21.03 7.53 6.22
C GLU A 2 -21.06 9.06 6.05
N LEU A 3 -20.99 9.83 7.14
CA LEU A 3 -20.99 11.30 7.07
C LEU A 3 -19.80 11.86 6.25
N LEU A 4 -18.62 11.26 6.37
CA LEU A 4 -17.44 11.68 5.62
C LEU A 4 -17.57 11.29 4.15
N SER A 5 -18.03 10.07 3.87
CA SER A 5 -18.29 9.63 2.50
C SER A 5 -19.36 10.47 1.81
N ALA A 6 -20.43 10.85 2.52
CA ALA A 6 -21.46 11.74 2.01
C ALA A 6 -20.90 13.13 1.68
N ALA A 7 -20.12 13.72 2.58
CA ALA A 7 -19.49 15.03 2.34
C ALA A 7 -18.50 15.02 1.17
N LEU A 8 -17.83 13.90 0.91
CA LEU A 8 -16.85 13.73 -0.17
C LEU A 8 -17.45 13.16 -1.47
N SER A 9 -18.73 12.77 -1.46
CA SER A 9 -19.44 12.17 -2.60
C SER A 9 -19.31 13.00 -3.89
N PRO A 10 -19.42 14.35 -3.88
CA PRO A 10 -19.23 15.16 -5.09
C PRO A 10 -17.84 15.05 -5.72
N TYR A 11 -16.84 14.61 -4.95
CA TYR A 11 -15.45 14.46 -5.38
C TYR A 11 -15.06 12.99 -5.58
N HIS A 12 -16.02 12.05 -5.49
CA HIS A 12 -15.77 10.63 -5.62
C HIS A 12 -15.39 10.28 -7.07
N ARG A 13 -14.23 9.62 -7.25
CA ARG A 13 -13.78 9.15 -8.57
C ARG A 13 -14.06 7.66 -8.78
N ARG A 14 -13.65 6.83 -7.84
CA ARG A 14 -13.79 5.37 -7.91
C ARG A 14 -13.55 4.75 -6.54
N THR A 15 -14.24 3.64 -6.27
CA THR A 15 -13.92 2.71 -5.18
C THR A 15 -13.17 1.52 -5.77
N HIS A 16 -12.06 1.12 -5.16
CA HIS A 16 -11.32 -0.08 -5.53
C HIS A 16 -11.37 -1.07 -4.37
N PHE A 17 -11.68 -2.33 -4.66
CA PHE A 17 -11.51 -3.41 -3.70
C PHE A 17 -10.03 -3.81 -3.68
N GLN A 18 -9.44 -3.90 -2.49
CA GLN A 18 -8.01 -4.21 -2.33
C GLN A 18 -7.78 -5.27 -1.27
N GLU A 19 -7.14 -6.36 -1.67
CA GLU A 19 -6.64 -7.37 -0.75
C GLU A 19 -5.12 -7.25 -0.67
N ASN A 20 -4.57 -7.30 0.55
CA ASN A 20 -3.14 -7.11 0.79
C ASN A 20 -2.59 -8.31 1.55
N LEU A 21 -1.69 -9.06 0.91
CA LEU A 21 -0.93 -10.13 1.53
C LEU A 21 0.46 -9.61 1.90
N PHE A 22 0.90 -9.91 3.12
CA PHE A 22 2.21 -9.50 3.64
C PHE A 22 3.07 -10.72 3.88
N PHE A 23 4.36 -10.58 3.59
CA PHE A 23 5.33 -11.65 3.70
C PHE A 23 6.50 -11.18 4.53
N ASP A 24 7.03 -12.08 5.35
CA ASP A 24 8.30 -11.96 6.04
C ASP A 24 8.96 -13.35 6.09
N GLY A 25 10.25 -13.41 6.36
CA GLY A 25 10.93 -14.69 6.60
C GLY A 25 10.68 -15.20 8.02
N PRO A 26 11.06 -16.47 8.28
CA PRO A 26 10.80 -17.12 9.57
C PRO A 26 11.50 -16.44 10.75
N ASN A 27 12.53 -15.63 10.49
CA ASN A 27 13.27 -14.90 11.53
C ASN A 27 12.92 -13.41 11.58
N ALA A 28 11.80 -13.00 10.99
CA ALA A 28 11.37 -11.59 10.92
C ALA A 28 12.43 -10.68 10.28
N GLU A 29 13.07 -11.14 9.21
CA GLU A 29 14.17 -10.48 8.52
C GLU A 29 13.75 -9.12 7.95
N LEU A 30 12.54 -8.99 7.43
CA LEU A 30 12.04 -7.72 6.89
C LEU A 30 11.65 -6.78 8.03
N VAL A 31 10.89 -7.25 9.01
CA VAL A 31 10.47 -6.42 10.14
C VAL A 31 11.68 -5.89 10.93
N SER A 32 12.70 -6.72 11.18
CA SER A 32 13.95 -6.30 11.84
C SER A 32 14.71 -5.21 11.08
N ASN A 33 14.53 -5.13 9.76
CA ASN A 33 15.09 -4.09 8.89
C ASN A 33 14.12 -2.93 8.60
N LEU A 34 13.00 -2.84 9.34
CA LEU A 34 11.93 -1.87 9.11
C LEU A 34 11.43 -1.91 7.65
N ALA A 35 11.33 -3.12 7.11
CA ALA A 35 10.92 -3.40 5.75
C ALA A 35 9.62 -4.21 5.70
N THR A 36 8.95 -4.17 4.55
CA THR A 36 7.68 -4.84 4.32
C THR A 36 7.59 -5.28 2.86
N LEU A 37 7.36 -6.56 2.64
CA LEU A 37 7.01 -7.12 1.33
C LEU A 37 5.50 -7.34 1.27
N ARG A 38 4.86 -6.81 0.23
CA ARG A 38 3.41 -6.89 0.06
C ARG A 38 3.00 -7.20 -1.36
N LEU A 39 2.09 -8.15 -1.52
CA LEU A 39 1.27 -8.31 -2.72
C LEU A 39 -0.07 -7.61 -2.49
N ARG A 40 -0.50 -6.81 -3.46
CA ARG A 40 -1.83 -6.18 -3.45
C ARG A 40 -2.62 -6.59 -4.67
N PHE A 41 -3.75 -7.24 -4.44
CA PHE A 41 -4.73 -7.56 -5.47
C PHE A 41 -5.81 -6.48 -5.50
N TYR A 42 -6.26 -6.15 -6.71
CA TYR A 42 -7.31 -5.16 -6.97
C TYR A 42 -8.49 -5.82 -7.67
N ASP A 43 -9.69 -5.45 -7.24
CA ASP A 43 -10.95 -5.75 -7.93
C ASP A 43 -11.04 -7.25 -8.34
N LEU A 44 -10.98 -8.15 -7.34
CA LEU A 44 -11.01 -9.62 -7.50
C LEU A 44 -9.95 -10.13 -8.48
N ASP A 45 -8.68 -9.89 -8.15
CA ASP A 45 -7.50 -10.35 -8.91
C ASP A 45 -7.32 -9.79 -10.33
N SER A 46 -8.11 -8.79 -10.72
CA SER A 46 -7.94 -8.11 -12.02
C SER A 46 -6.54 -7.49 -12.21
N ARG A 47 -5.87 -7.15 -11.11
CA ARG A 47 -4.52 -6.61 -11.08
C ARG A 47 -3.82 -6.98 -9.78
N CYS A 48 -2.57 -7.41 -9.87
CA CYS A 48 -1.70 -7.62 -8.72
C CYS A 48 -0.48 -6.68 -8.75
N VAL A 49 -0.09 -6.14 -7.60
CA VAL A 49 1.07 -5.26 -7.44
C VAL A 49 1.95 -5.78 -6.30
N LEU A 50 3.19 -6.14 -6.61
CA LEU A 50 4.24 -6.43 -5.64
C LEU A 50 4.94 -5.13 -5.22
N SER A 51 5.18 -4.97 -3.92
CA SER A 51 5.91 -3.83 -3.38
C SER A 51 6.80 -4.24 -2.21
N LEU A 52 8.06 -3.80 -2.25
CA LEU A 52 8.98 -3.79 -1.11
C LEU A 52 9.13 -2.33 -0.62
N ARG A 53 8.86 -2.10 0.66
CA ARG A 53 9.07 -0.81 1.34
C ARG A 53 10.08 -1.01 2.45
N SER A 54 10.98 -0.06 2.68
CA SER A 54 11.92 -0.10 3.80
C SER A 54 12.16 1.28 4.40
N LYS A 55 12.49 1.30 5.69
CA LYS A 55 12.83 2.50 6.47
C LYS A 55 11.76 3.62 6.37
N PRO A 56 10.47 3.32 6.58
CA PRO A 56 9.44 4.35 6.52
C PRO A 56 9.66 5.38 7.63
N ARG A 57 9.47 6.66 7.32
CA ARG A 57 9.52 7.76 8.31
C ARG A 57 8.13 8.35 8.45
N ILE A 58 7.52 8.17 9.62
CA ILE A 58 6.27 8.82 9.97
C ILE A 58 6.61 10.11 10.72
N LYS A 59 6.39 11.26 10.08
CA LYS A 59 6.46 12.56 10.76
C LYS A 59 5.06 12.93 11.23
N ASN A 60 4.93 13.32 12.49
CA ASN A 60 3.67 13.81 13.02
C ASN A 60 3.36 15.20 12.44
N THR A 61 2.37 15.29 11.56
CA THR A 61 1.92 16.56 10.98
C THR A 61 0.75 17.10 11.79
N ASN A 62 1.03 17.74 12.91
CA ASN A 62 0.06 18.55 13.62
C ASN A 62 0.65 19.93 13.88
N LYS A 63 0.41 20.87 12.95
CA LYS A 63 -0.04 22.25 13.23
C LYS A 63 -0.73 22.79 11.98
N ASN A 64 -2.05 22.93 12.06
CA ASN A 64 -2.95 23.75 11.23
C ASN A 64 -2.66 23.89 9.71
N LYS A 65 -3.62 23.40 8.91
CA LYS A 65 -3.86 23.76 7.50
C LYS A 65 -2.73 23.41 6.51
N ASP A 66 -2.64 22.13 6.14
CA ASP A 66 -2.67 21.75 4.72
C ASP A 66 -2.72 20.24 4.57
N LYS A 67 -3.76 19.77 3.90
CA LYS A 67 -4.04 18.35 3.68
C LYS A 67 -3.22 17.85 2.48
N SER A 68 -2.00 17.41 2.71
CA SER A 68 -1.38 16.34 1.90
C SER A 68 -0.24 15.70 2.67
N THR A 69 -0.52 14.63 3.39
CA THR A 69 0.55 13.76 3.90
C THR A 69 1.11 12.98 2.72
N LEU A 70 2.10 13.57 2.04
CA LEU A 70 2.97 12.86 1.12
C LEU A 70 3.85 11.93 1.95
N ILE A 71 3.50 10.65 1.96
CA ILE A 71 4.42 9.60 2.39
C ILE A 71 5.53 9.57 1.33
N THR A 72 6.59 10.35 1.55
CA THR A 72 7.77 10.35 0.69
C THR A 72 8.43 8.98 0.79
N ASN A 73 8.13 8.09 -0.15
CA ASN A 73 8.89 6.86 -0.32
C ASN A 73 10.00 7.13 -1.31
N GLN A 74 11.22 7.28 -0.80
CA GLN A 74 12.42 7.16 -1.60
C GLN A 74 12.62 5.68 -1.91
N TYR A 75 12.68 5.35 -3.20
CA TYR A 75 12.86 4.03 -3.81
C TYR A 75 11.64 3.09 -3.70
N SER A 76 10.78 3.18 -4.72
CA SER A 76 9.76 2.18 -5.03
C SER A 76 10.27 1.41 -6.26
N TYR A 77 10.96 0.28 -6.06
CA TYR A 77 11.21 -0.64 -7.17
C TYR A 77 9.92 -1.41 -7.43
N SER A 78 9.22 -1.05 -8.50
CA SER A 78 8.02 -1.74 -8.96
C SER A 78 8.37 -2.55 -10.20
N TYR A 79 8.82 -3.80 -10.01
CA TYR A 79 8.81 -4.77 -11.09
C TYR A 79 7.37 -5.29 -11.21
N ILE A 80 6.66 -4.87 -12.25
CA ILE A 80 5.37 -5.46 -12.62
C ILE A 80 5.68 -6.81 -13.25
N THR A 81 5.96 -7.80 -12.41
CA THR A 81 6.04 -9.18 -12.88
C THR A 81 4.63 -9.73 -12.76
N ARG A 82 4.01 -10.04 -13.91
CA ARG A 82 2.82 -10.88 -13.99
C ARG A 82 3.21 -12.22 -13.37
N ILE A 83 2.98 -12.40 -12.06
CA ILE A 83 3.22 -13.67 -11.39
C ILE A 83 2.13 -14.63 -11.91
N ARG A 84 2.43 -15.29 -13.03
CA ARG A 84 1.87 -16.61 -13.31
C ARG A 84 2.53 -17.49 -12.26
N MET A 85 1.79 -17.86 -11.22
CA MET A 85 2.17 -19.00 -10.40
C MET A 85 2.21 -20.19 -11.36
N LEU A 86 3.42 -20.60 -11.75
CA LEU A 86 3.66 -21.88 -12.42
C LEU A 86 3.84 -22.91 -11.31
N ASN A 87 2.94 -23.90 -11.34
CA ASN A 87 2.99 -25.24 -10.74
C ASN A 87 2.78 -25.31 -9.21
N ASP A 88 1.94 -26.20 -8.65
CA ASP A 88 1.30 -27.43 -9.15
C ASP A 88 -0.24 -27.41 -9.02
#